data_AF-A0A256YGI1-F1
#
_entry.id   AF-A0A256YGI1-F1
#
_cell.length_a   1.000
_cell.length_b   1.000
_cell.length_c   1.000
_cell.angle_alpha   90.00
_cell.angle_beta   90.00
_cell.angle_gamma   90.00
#
_symmetry.space_group_name_H-M   'P 1'
#
loop_
_entity.id
_entity.type
_entity.pdbx_description
1 polymer ?
#
loop_
_entity_poly.entity_id
_entity_poly.type
_entity_poly.pdbx_seq_one_letter_code
_entity_poly.pdbx_strand_id
1 'polypeptide(L)'
;MSNDKSLFKIFDRFLEVYDYMNRKYIELLEEAVLKEAEILSKQVISEVDIVKLWGYNAMKKIIAEELGLTYNVDYEEDLVSGEEEVVEITA
;
A
#
# COMPACT_ATOMS: atom_id res chain seq x y z
N MET A 1 -11.20 14.47 44.19
CA MET A 1 -11.90 14.12 42.92
C MET A 1 -11.45 15.00 41.74
N SER A 2 -10.13 15.24 41.59
CA SER A 2 -9.57 16.12 40.52
C SER A 2 -8.77 15.35 39.46
N ASN A 3 -8.08 14.26 39.85
CA ASN A 3 -7.19 13.53 38.96
C ASN A 3 -7.90 12.69 37.89
N ASP A 4 -9.04 12.08 38.18
CA ASP A 4 -9.73 11.21 37.21
C ASP A 4 -10.20 11.98 35.97
N LYS A 5 -10.73 13.19 36.13
CA LYS A 5 -11.14 14.05 35.00
C LYS A 5 -9.97 14.46 34.11
N SER A 6 -8.74 14.49 34.62
CA SER A 6 -7.54 14.79 33.85
C SER A 6 -7.10 13.57 33.02
N LEU A 7 -7.16 12.38 33.61
CA LEU A 7 -6.83 11.13 32.94
C LEU A 7 -7.77 10.82 31.77
N PHE A 8 -9.09 11.03 31.95
CA PHE A 8 -10.06 10.86 30.85
C PHE A 8 -9.76 11.78 29.66
N LYS A 9 -9.44 13.06 29.90
CA LYS A 9 -9.08 14.00 28.82
C LYS A 9 -7.81 13.63 28.07
N ILE A 10 -6.82 13.09 28.78
CA ILE A 10 -5.57 12.62 28.15
C ILE A 10 -5.86 11.40 27.28
N PHE A 11 -6.69 10.48 27.77
CA PHE A 11 -7.09 9.30 27.02
C PHE A 11 -7.93 9.64 25.78
N ASP A 12 -8.90 10.55 25.90
CA ASP A 12 -9.70 11.03 24.75
C ASP A 12 -8.80 11.62 23.67
N ARG A 13 -7.83 12.46 24.06
CA ARG A 13 -6.88 13.05 23.11
C ARG A 13 -5.93 12.02 22.49
N PHE A 14 -5.58 10.96 23.22
CA PHE A 14 -4.84 9.84 22.65
C PHE A 14 -5.66 9.12 21.58
N LEU A 15 -6.95 8.85 21.82
CA LEU A 15 -7.84 8.24 20.84
C LEU A 15 -7.99 9.11 19.58
N GLU A 16 -8.13 10.43 19.73
CA GLU A 16 -8.18 11.35 18.60
C GLU A 16 -6.92 11.29 17.73
N VAL A 17 -5.74 11.22 18.35
CA VAL A 17 -4.46 11.08 17.63
C VAL A 17 -4.37 9.72 16.94
N TYR A 18 -4.78 8.65 17.62
CA TYR A 18 -4.80 7.31 17.06
C TYR A 18 -5.73 7.21 15.85
N ASP A 19 -6.94 7.76 15.94
CA ASP A 19 -7.89 7.84 14.83
C ASP A 19 -7.34 8.66 13.66
N TYR A 20 -6.68 9.78 13.95
CA TYR A 20 -6.04 10.59 12.92
C TYR A 20 -4.94 9.81 12.19
N MET A 21 -4.10 9.06 12.92
CA MET A 21 -3.07 8.21 12.31
C MET A 21 -3.69 7.15 11.41
N ASN A 22 -4.72 6.44 11.86
CA ASN A 22 -5.41 5.44 11.05
C ASN A 22 -5.97 6.03 9.75
N ARG A 23 -6.57 7.23 9.81
CA ARG A 23 -7.03 7.93 8.61
C ARG A 23 -5.88 8.27 7.65
N LYS A 24 -4.73 8.70 8.17
CA LYS A 24 -3.54 8.96 7.33
C LYS A 24 -2.99 7.72 6.67
N TYR A 25 -2.99 6.58 7.37
CA TYR A 25 -2.64 5.30 6.76
C TYR A 25 -3.60 4.95 5.61
N ILE A 26 -4.90 5.13 5.79
CA ILE A 26 -5.89 4.89 4.73
C ILE A 26 -5.66 5.82 3.53
N GLU A 27 -5.48 7.12 3.74
CA GLU A 27 -5.20 8.08 2.66
C GLU A 27 -3.95 7.69 1.85
N LEU A 28 -2.87 7.27 2.53
CA LEU A 28 -1.65 6.80 1.87
C LEU A 28 -1.88 5.51 1.07
N LEU A 29 -2.72 4.60 1.59
CA LEU A 29 -3.07 3.37 0.89
C LEU A 29 -3.83 3.66 -0.40
N GLU A 30 -4.80 4.57 -0.34
CA GLU A 30 -5.56 5.02 -1.52
C GLU A 30 -4.64 5.62 -2.58
N GLU A 31 -3.72 6.49 -2.18
CA GLU A 31 -2.75 7.08 -3.10
C GLU A 31 -1.84 6.02 -3.74
N ALA A 32 -1.34 5.07 -2.96
CA ALA A 32 -0.50 3.99 -3.47
C ALA A 32 -1.24 3.12 -4.50
N VAL A 33 -2.51 2.77 -4.24
CA VAL A 33 -3.34 2.00 -5.17
C VAL A 33 -3.61 2.79 -6.46
N LEU A 34 -3.92 4.08 -6.36
CA LEU A 34 -4.15 4.92 -7.54
C LEU A 34 -2.88 5.03 -8.41
N LYS A 35 -1.72 5.21 -7.78
CA LYS A 35 -0.45 5.32 -8.48
C LYS A 35 -0.01 4.01 -9.12
N GLU A 36 -0.25 2.89 -8.45
CA GLU A 36 -0.05 1.56 -9.02
C GLU A 36 -0.94 1.35 -10.25
N ALA A 37 -2.24 1.64 -10.14
CA ALA A 37 -3.17 1.52 -11.26
C ALA A 37 -2.80 2.43 -12.44
N GLU A 38 -2.33 3.65 -12.18
CA GLU A 38 -1.81 4.57 -13.20
C GLU A 38 -0.65 3.93 -13.99
N ILE A 39 0.30 3.29 -13.30
CA ILE A 39 1.41 2.59 -13.94
C ILE A 39 0.93 1.37 -14.73
N LEU A 40 0.07 0.53 -14.13
CA LEU A 40 -0.43 -0.69 -14.78
C LEU A 40 -1.32 -0.40 -16.00
N SER A 41 -1.89 0.80 -16.09
CA SER A 41 -2.67 1.23 -17.24
C SER A 41 -1.83 1.63 -18.47
N LYS A 42 -0.50 1.77 -18.31
CA LYS A 42 0.39 2.15 -19.42
C LYS A 42 0.50 1.03 -20.44
N GLN A 43 0.57 1.39 -21.73
CA GLN A 43 0.83 0.43 -22.81
C GLN A 43 2.24 -0.17 -22.74
N VAL A 44 3.20 0.58 -22.22
CA VAL A 44 4.60 0.15 -22.04
C VAL A 44 5.04 0.52 -20.63
N ILE A 45 5.49 -0.48 -19.89
CA ILE A 45 6.00 -0.34 -18.52
C ILE A 45 7.52 -0.24 -18.59
N SER A 46 8.08 0.83 -18.03
CA SER A 46 9.54 1.02 -17.96
C SER A 46 10.17 0.31 -16.76
N GLU A 47 11.48 0.11 -16.75
CA GLU A 47 12.20 -0.42 -15.57
C GLU A 47 11.97 0.43 -14.31
N VAL A 48 11.91 1.76 -14.48
CA VAL A 48 11.60 2.69 -13.38
C VAL A 48 10.19 2.46 -12.84
N ASP A 49 9.23 2.11 -13.71
CA ASP A 49 7.87 1.80 -13.31
C ASP A 49 7.80 0.48 -12.53
N ILE A 50 8.59 -0.53 -12.91
CA ILE A 50 8.71 -1.80 -12.16
C ILE A 50 9.19 -1.54 -10.73
N VAL A 51 10.25 -0.73 -10.57
CA VAL A 51 10.76 -0.37 -9.24
C VAL A 51 9.71 0.38 -8.41
N LYS A 52 8.92 1.27 -9.04
CA LYS A 52 7.81 1.95 -8.36
C LYS A 52 6.71 0.97 -7.93
N LEU A 53 6.36 -0.01 -8.76
CA LEU A 53 5.37 -1.03 -8.42
C LEU A 53 5.83 -1.84 -7.20
N TRP A 54 7.10 -2.24 -7.11
CA TRP A 54 7.64 -2.87 -5.91
C TRP A 54 7.54 -1.97 -4.68
N GLY A 55 7.84 -0.68 -4.84
CA GLY A 55 7.69 0.33 -3.79
C GLY A 55 6.24 0.45 -3.30
N TYR A 56 5.27 0.52 -4.21
CA TYR A 56 3.85 0.57 -3.85
C TYR A 56 3.38 -0.71 -3.18
N ASN A 57 3.82 -1.89 -3.64
CA ASN A 57 3.48 -3.14 -2.99
C ASN A 57 4.03 -3.23 -1.56
N ALA A 58 5.29 -2.84 -1.36
CA ALA A 58 5.89 -2.77 -0.03
C ALA A 58 5.15 -1.77 0.88
N MET A 59 4.77 -0.60 0.34
CA MET A 59 4.02 0.41 1.08
C MET A 59 2.63 -0.11 1.50
N LYS A 60 1.88 -0.73 0.58
CA LYS A 60 0.57 -1.33 0.89
C LYS A 60 0.68 -2.39 1.99
N LYS A 61 1.73 -3.22 1.96
CA LYS A 61 2.01 -4.21 3.01
C LYS A 61 2.23 -3.58 4.38
N ILE A 62 3.15 -2.61 4.47
CA ILE A 62 3.47 -1.92 5.73
C ILE A 62 2.22 -1.25 6.29
N ILE A 63 1.48 -0.51 5.46
CA ILE A 63 0.27 0.18 5.90
C ILE A 63 -0.80 -0.80 6.40
N ALA A 64 -0.98 -1.93 5.72
CA ALA A 64 -1.92 -2.95 6.17
C ALA A 64 -1.51 -3.56 7.53
N GLU A 65 -0.22 -3.82 7.75
CA GLU A 65 0.31 -4.29 9.04
C GLU A 65 0.06 -3.26 10.16
N GLU A 66 0.31 -1.96 9.91
CA GLU A 66 0.06 -0.87 10.87
C GLU A 66 -1.44 -0.73 11.22
N LEU A 67 -2.32 -1.02 10.26
CA LEU A 67 -3.78 -1.03 10.47
C LEU A 67 -4.29 -2.34 11.09
N GLY A 68 -3.41 -3.33 11.34
CA GLY A 68 -3.81 -4.65 11.82
C GLY A 68 -4.62 -5.48 10.82
N LEU A 69 -4.51 -5.15 9.53
CA LEU A 69 -5.16 -5.86 8.43
C LEU A 69 -4.28 -7.02 7.95
N THR A 70 -4.90 -8.07 7.43
CA THR A 70 -4.17 -9.16 6.79
C THR A 70 -3.89 -8.79 5.33
N TYR A 71 -2.63 -8.69 4.94
CA TYR A 71 -2.22 -8.40 3.57
C TYR A 71 -1.65 -9.65 2.91
N ASN A 72 -2.41 -10.24 1.99
CA ASN A 72 -1.95 -11.35 1.15
C ASN A 72 -1.49 -10.77 -0.19
N VAL A 73 -0.22 -11.01 -0.52
CA VAL A 73 0.34 -10.68 -1.83
C VAL A 73 0.23 -11.94 -2.68
N ASP A 74 -0.81 -12.03 -3.52
CA ASP A 74 -0.97 -13.11 -4.50
C ASP A 74 -0.27 -12.77 -5.84
N TYR A 75 0.88 -12.10 -5.79
CA TYR A 75 1.73 -11.95 -6.97
C TYR A 75 2.83 -12.98 -6.87
N GLU A 76 2.59 -14.15 -7.48
CA GLU A 76 3.61 -15.14 -7.76
C GLU A 76 4.83 -14.46 -8.41
N GLU A 77 6.01 -15.03 -8.15
CA GLU A 77 7.36 -14.58 -8.50
C GLU A 77 7.64 -14.48 -10.03
N ASP A 78 6.62 -14.28 -10.86
CA ASP A 78 6.70 -14.38 -12.32
C ASP A 78 7.32 -13.14 -12.99
N LEU A 79 7.59 -12.07 -12.25
CA LEU A 79 8.26 -10.88 -12.80
C LEU A 79 9.80 -11.01 -12.87
N VAL A 80 10.37 -12.16 -12.47
CA VAL A 80 11.83 -12.38 -12.48
C VAL A 80 12.29 -13.40 -13.55
N SER A 81 11.39 -14.15 -14.19
CA SER A 81 11.75 -14.96 -15.37
C SER A 81 11.53 -14.17 -16.65
N GLY A 82 12.58 -13.49 -17.11
CA GLY A 82 12.65 -12.93 -18.46
C GLY A 82 12.64 -14.02 -19.53
N GLU A 83 11.49 -14.61 -19.81
CA GLU A 83 11.27 -15.43 -20.99
C GLU A 83 10.55 -14.58 -22.06
N GLU A 84 11.31 -14.22 -23.10
CA GLU A 84 10.81 -13.68 -24.36
C GLU A 84 9.84 -14.70 -24.99
N GLU A 85 8.54 -14.54 -24.81
CA GLU A 85 7.57 -15.29 -25.60
C GLU A 85 7.43 -14.63 -26.98
N VAL A 86 8.28 -15.06 -27.92
CA VAL A 86 8.16 -14.74 -29.34
C VAL A 86 6.90 -15.44 -29.86
N VAL A 87 5.82 -14.67 -30.03
CA VAL A 87 4.61 -15.16 -30.69
C VAL A 87 4.89 -15.25 -32.20
N GLU A 88 5.19 -16.46 -32.69
CA GLU A 88 5.15 -16.77 -34.12
C GLU A 88 3.72 -16.61 -34.65
N ILE A 89 3.51 -15.57 -35.46
CA ILE A 89 2.31 -15.46 -36.29
C ILE A 89 2.55 -16.35 -37.52
N THR A 90 1.90 -17.52 -37.55
CA THR A 90 1.84 -18.34 -38.77
C THR A 90 0.73 -17.82 -39.70
N ALA A 91 1.04 -17.89 -41.00
CA ALA A 91 0.40 -17.18 -42.11
C ALA A 91 -1.07 -17.55 -42.42
#